data_AF-A0A498NHT8-F1
#
_entry.id   AF-A0A498NHT8-F1
#
_cell.length_a   1.000
_cell.length_b   1.000
_cell.length_c   1.000
_cell.angle_alpha   90.00
_cell.angle_beta   90.00
_cell.angle_gamma   90.00
#
_symmetry.space_group_name_H-M   'P 1'
#
loop_
_entity.id
_entity.type
_entity.pdbx_description
1 polymer ?
#
loop_
_entity_poly.entity_id
_entity_poly.type
_entity_poly.pdbx_seq_one_letter_code
_entity_poly.pdbx_strand_id
1 'polypeptide(L)'
;MSEIMKKFTPRDKGIKLVSKPNDIDEYDDDPDVLRAVLSCGHVTDPNSLTDCCKTQLDNGQTKFKCPLCEEAWPYDEVRKLAKLSIDEKRSFEEKLGTNTVKNLVDFRVAQDILMKDFPELNPWKDCF
;
A
#
# COMPACT_ATOMS: atom_id res chain seq x y z
N MET A 1 -4.90 18.39 14.60
CA MET A 1 -4.17 18.99 13.46
C MET A 1 -5.12 18.94 12.29
N SER A 2 -5.44 20.08 11.66
CA SER A 2 -6.28 20.08 10.46
C SER A 2 -5.55 19.32 9.36
N GLU A 3 -6.11 18.23 8.86
CA GLU A 3 -5.57 17.55 7.68
C GLU A 3 -5.66 18.51 6.50
N ILE A 4 -4.51 18.91 5.97
CA ILE A 4 -4.45 19.74 4.77
C ILE A 4 -4.83 18.82 3.61
N MET A 5 -5.98 19.08 2.98
CA MET A 5 -6.45 18.32 1.83
C MET A 5 -5.41 18.38 0.71
N LYS A 6 -4.80 17.23 0.40
CA LYS A 6 -3.77 17.12 -0.64
C LYS A 6 -4.43 17.17 -2.00
N LYS A 7 -3.96 18.05 -2.88
CA LYS A 7 -4.48 18.19 -4.25
C LYS A 7 -3.36 18.20 -5.27
N PHE A 8 -3.64 17.68 -6.46
CA PHE A 8 -2.78 17.89 -7.61
C PHE A 8 -3.01 19.27 -8.23
N THR A 9 -1.95 19.76 -8.85
CA THR A 9 -1.93 21.00 -9.61
C THR A 9 -1.24 20.72 -10.95
N PRO A 10 -1.47 21.54 -11.99
CA PRO A 10 -0.73 21.42 -13.25
C PRO A 10 0.80 21.54 -13.12
N ARG A 11 1.30 21.97 -11.95
CA ARG A 11 2.74 22.08 -11.66
C ARG A 11 3.37 20.75 -11.25
N ASP A 12 2.56 19.74 -10.91
CA ASP A 12 3.03 18.41 -10.52
C ASP A 12 3.53 17.63 -11.75
N LYS A 13 4.79 17.89 -12.13
CA LYS A 13 5.41 17.29 -13.32
C LYS A 13 5.69 15.80 -13.15
N GLY A 14 5.64 15.08 -14.27
CA GLY A 14 5.94 13.64 -14.30
C GLY A 14 4.90 12.77 -13.60
N ILE A 15 3.68 13.28 -13.46
CA ILE A 15 2.49 12.54 -13.03
C ILE A 15 1.48 12.64 -14.17
N LYS A 16 0.84 11.52 -14.52
CA LYS A 16 -0.23 11.52 -15.51
C LYS A 16 -1.52 11.96 -14.81
N LEU A 17 -1.87 13.23 -14.98
CA LEU A 17 -3.07 13.83 -14.38
C LEU A 17 -4.27 13.76 -15.33
N VAL A 18 -5.44 13.48 -14.77
CA VAL A 18 -6.73 13.42 -15.48
C VAL A 18 -7.82 14.10 -14.64
N SER A 19 -8.87 14.58 -15.30
CA SER A 19 -10.11 15.07 -14.67
C SER A 19 -11.20 13.99 -14.57
N LYS A 20 -10.82 12.71 -14.73
CA LYS A 20 -11.74 11.58 -14.57
C LYS A 20 -12.11 11.41 -13.09
N PRO A 21 -13.29 10.83 -12.78
CA PRO A 21 -13.63 10.42 -11.43
C PRO A 21 -12.58 9.50 -10.81
N ASN A 22 -12.55 9.48 -9.48
CA ASN A 22 -11.73 8.57 -8.71
C ASN A 22 -12.28 7.14 -8.84
N ASP A 23 -11.43 6.17 -9.17
CA ASP A 23 -11.85 4.77 -9.29
C ASP A 23 -11.96 4.10 -7.90
N ILE A 24 -11.29 4.64 -6.88
CA ILE A 24 -11.24 4.10 -5.51
C ILE A 24 -12.34 4.71 -4.63
N ASP A 25 -12.63 6.00 -4.80
CA ASP A 25 -13.67 6.73 -4.06
C ASP A 25 -14.80 7.16 -5.00
N GLU A 26 -15.94 6.47 -4.93
CA GLU A 26 -17.11 6.70 -5.78
C GLU A 26 -17.75 8.09 -5.60
N TYR A 27 -17.46 8.79 -4.50
CA TYR A 27 -18.00 10.11 -4.21
C TYR A 27 -17.10 11.25 -4.71
N ASP A 28 -15.90 10.94 -5.18
CA ASP A 28 -14.94 11.92 -5.69
C ASP A 28 -15.03 12.04 -7.22
N ASP A 29 -16.08 12.70 -7.69
CA ASP A 29 -16.44 12.87 -9.11
C ASP A 29 -16.30 14.31 -9.64
N ASP A 30 -15.81 15.24 -8.81
CA ASP A 30 -15.64 16.66 -9.19
C ASP A 30 -14.75 16.77 -10.46
N PRO A 31 -15.26 17.32 -11.57
CA PRO A 31 -14.53 17.42 -12.83
C PRO A 31 -13.42 18.48 -12.80
N ASP A 32 -13.46 19.42 -11.84
CA ASP A 32 -12.45 20.46 -11.68
C ASP A 32 -11.24 19.98 -10.84
N VAL A 33 -11.34 18.79 -10.25
CA VAL A 33 -10.26 18.17 -9.47
C VAL A 33 -9.37 17.31 -10.36
N LEU A 34 -8.06 17.58 -10.31
CA LEU A 34 -7.04 16.76 -10.95
C LEU A 34 -6.72 15.54 -10.09
N ARG A 35 -6.72 14.37 -10.72
CA ARG A 35 -6.39 13.06 -10.13
C ARG A 35 -5.24 12.42 -10.88
N ALA A 36 -4.51 11.51 -10.23
CA ALA A 36 -3.39 10.80 -10.85
C ALA A 36 -3.84 9.44 -11.37
N VAL A 37 -3.28 9.03 -12.51
CA VAL A 37 -3.36 7.65 -13.01
C VAL A 37 -2.20 6.85 -12.44
N LEU A 38 -2.51 5.79 -11.71
CA LEU A 38 -1.57 4.80 -11.20
C LEU A 38 -1.02 3.90 -12.32
N SER A 39 0.06 3.19 -12.04
CA SER A 39 0.71 2.22 -12.93
C SER A 39 -0.22 1.09 -13.37
N CYS A 40 -1.16 0.69 -12.51
CA CYS A 40 -2.21 -0.28 -12.84
C CYS A 40 -3.35 0.29 -13.70
N GLY A 41 -3.31 1.57 -14.03
CA GLY A 41 -4.30 2.25 -14.89
C GLY A 41 -5.46 2.93 -14.17
N HIS A 42 -5.66 2.64 -12.87
CA HIS A 42 -6.72 3.24 -12.07
C HIS A 42 -6.39 4.68 -11.65
N VAL A 43 -7.43 5.48 -11.49
CA VAL A 43 -7.40 6.90 -11.14
C VAL A 43 -7.67 7.08 -9.65
N THR A 44 -6.88 7.93 -8.99
CA THR A 44 -7.08 8.27 -7.58
C THR A 44 -6.62 9.70 -7.30
N ASP A 45 -7.23 10.34 -6.31
CA ASP A 45 -6.64 11.52 -5.67
C ASP A 45 -5.58 11.09 -4.62
N PRO A 46 -4.78 12.04 -4.11
CA PRO A 46 -3.75 11.72 -3.12
C PRO A 46 -4.31 11.22 -1.77
N ASN A 47 -5.48 11.67 -1.34
CA ASN A 47 -6.03 11.32 -0.03
C ASN A 47 -6.61 9.91 -0.04
N SER A 48 -7.45 9.55 -1.04
CA SER A 48 -7.94 8.17 -1.16
C SER A 48 -6.79 7.17 -1.29
N LEU A 49 -5.71 7.51 -2.01
CA LEU A 49 -4.52 6.66 -2.08
C LEU A 49 -3.81 6.54 -0.73
N THR A 50 -3.67 7.65 0.00
CA THR A 50 -3.08 7.65 1.35
C THR A 50 -3.86 6.71 2.26
N ASP A 51 -5.18 6.84 2.29
CA ASP A 51 -6.03 6.10 3.22
C ASP A 51 -6.14 4.63 2.84
N CYS A 52 -6.25 4.32 1.54
CA CYS A 52 -6.18 2.94 1.04
C CYS A 52 -4.87 2.25 1.48
N CYS A 53 -3.73 2.92 1.34
CA CYS A 53 -2.45 2.36 1.76
C CYS A 53 -2.33 2.26 3.30
N LYS A 54 -2.87 3.20 4.07
CA LYS A 54 -2.92 3.10 5.55
C LYS A 54 -3.70 1.86 5.97
N THR A 55 -4.89 1.64 5.40
CA THR A 55 -5.71 0.46 5.71
C THR A 55 -4.98 -0.84 5.38
N GLN A 56 -4.24 -0.91 4.27
CA GLN A 56 -3.43 -2.08 3.94
C GLN A 56 -2.35 -2.35 4.99
N LEU A 57 -1.67 -1.30 5.47
CA LEU A 57 -0.66 -1.42 6.53
C LEU A 57 -1.27 -1.86 7.87
N ASP A 58 -2.42 -1.30 8.23
CA ASP A 58 -3.14 -1.68 9.46
C ASP A 58 -3.61 -3.14 9.41
N ASN A 59 -3.90 -3.66 8.22
CA ASN A 59 -4.21 -5.06 7.97
C ASN A 59 -2.96 -5.98 7.92
N GLY A 60 -1.77 -5.47 8.23
CA GLY A 60 -0.54 -6.26 8.30
C GLY A 60 0.14 -6.49 6.94
N GLN A 61 -0.30 -5.81 5.87
CA GLN A 61 0.31 -6.00 4.56
C GLN A 61 1.72 -5.41 4.49
N THR A 62 2.59 -6.04 3.69
CA THR A 62 3.97 -5.61 3.45
C THR A 62 4.20 -5.10 2.02
N LYS A 63 3.15 -5.12 1.20
CA LYS A 63 3.14 -4.63 -0.19
C LYS A 63 1.86 -3.85 -0.39
N PHE A 64 1.93 -2.78 -1.19
CA PHE A 64 0.74 -2.03 -1.58
C PHE A 64 0.15 -2.63 -2.85
N LYS A 65 -1.18 -2.73 -2.90
CA LYS A 65 -1.91 -3.26 -4.03
C LYS A 65 -3.13 -2.42 -4.35
N CYS A 66 -3.53 -2.46 -5.62
CA CYS A 66 -4.79 -1.89 -6.04
C CYS A 66 -5.97 -2.70 -5.46
N PRO A 67 -6.97 -2.05 -4.84
CA PRO A 67 -8.14 -2.76 -4.34
C PRO A 67 -9.04 -3.32 -5.46
N LEU A 68 -8.90 -2.82 -6.70
CA LEU A 68 -9.76 -3.18 -7.84
C LEU A 68 -9.17 -4.30 -8.71
N CYS A 69 -7.84 -4.32 -8.88
CA CYS A 69 -7.16 -5.29 -9.75
C CYS A 69 -6.03 -6.06 -9.08
N GLU A 70 -5.77 -5.83 -7.80
CA GLU A 70 -4.73 -6.48 -6.99
C GLU A 70 -3.28 -6.31 -7.47
N GLU A 71 -3.05 -5.57 -8.55
CA GLU A 71 -1.73 -5.24 -9.06
C GLU A 71 -0.91 -4.50 -8.00
N ALA A 72 0.36 -4.88 -7.87
CA ALA A 72 1.23 -4.33 -6.85
C ALA A 72 1.75 -2.93 -7.24
N TRP A 73 1.67 -1.98 -6.32
CA TRP A 73 2.21 -0.64 -6.48
C TRP A 73 3.61 -0.52 -5.85
N PRO A 74 4.61 -0.04 -6.60
CA PRO A 74 5.89 0.34 -6.02
C PRO A 74 5.73 1.42 -4.94
N TYR A 75 6.47 1.33 -3.84
CA TYR A 75 6.36 2.33 -2.77
C TYR A 75 6.77 3.74 -3.25
N ASP A 76 7.71 3.85 -4.19
CA ASP A 76 8.06 5.14 -4.81
C ASP A 76 6.89 5.82 -5.52
N GLU A 77 6.06 5.02 -6.19
CA GLU A 77 4.82 5.50 -6.81
C GLU A 77 3.85 5.99 -5.73
N VAL A 78 3.60 5.18 -4.70
CA VAL A 78 2.72 5.54 -3.57
C VAL A 78 3.18 6.84 -2.92
N ARG A 79 4.47 6.96 -2.57
CA ARG A 79 5.04 8.17 -1.95
C ARG A 79 4.81 9.42 -2.78
N LYS A 80 4.96 9.30 -4.10
CA LYS A 80 4.83 10.41 -5.05
C LYS A 80 3.38 10.81 -5.25
N LEU A 81 2.50 9.85 -5.55
CA LEU A 81 1.11 10.10 -5.92
C LEU A 81 0.23 10.42 -4.70
N ALA A 82 0.48 9.79 -3.56
CA ALA A 82 -0.24 10.10 -2.32
C ALA A 82 0.25 11.40 -1.66
N LYS A 83 1.23 12.09 -2.28
CA LYS A 83 1.90 13.30 -1.75
C LYS A 83 2.24 13.16 -0.26
N LEU A 84 2.82 12.01 0.11
CA LEU A 84 3.08 11.72 1.52
C LEU A 84 4.03 12.76 2.12
N SER A 85 3.62 13.31 3.26
CA SER A 85 4.46 14.12 4.13
C SER A 85 5.61 13.29 4.70
N ILE A 86 6.59 13.96 5.31
CA ILE A 86 7.71 13.30 5.97
C ILE A 86 7.22 12.38 7.09
N ASP A 87 6.25 12.85 7.89
CA ASP A 87 5.69 12.07 8.99
C ASP A 87 4.91 10.86 8.50
N GLU A 88 4.14 11.00 7.41
CA GLU A 88 3.43 9.87 6.80
C GLU A 88 4.41 8.84 6.22
N LYS A 89 5.47 9.27 5.53
CA LYS A 89 6.50 8.34 5.02
C LYS A 89 7.14 7.56 6.14
N ARG A 90 7.50 8.23 7.24
CA ARG A 90 8.05 7.58 8.44
C ARG A 90 7.08 6.56 9.00
N SER A 91 5.80 6.94 9.18
CA SER A 91 4.77 6.03 9.70
C SER A 91 4.56 4.81 8.78
N PHE A 92 4.58 5.02 7.46
CA PHE A 92 4.46 3.94 6.48
C PHE A 92 5.65 2.98 6.55
N GLU A 93 6.88 3.51 6.60
CA GLU A 93 8.12 2.73 6.67
C GLU A 93 8.21 1.94 7.99
N GLU A 94 7.81 2.55 9.12
CA GLU A 94 7.72 1.88 10.42
C GLU A 94 6.71 0.71 10.42
N LYS A 95 5.52 0.91 9.84
CA LYS A 95 4.50 -0.14 9.73
C LYS A 95 4.94 -1.26 8.78
N LEU A 96 5.53 -0.93 7.64
CA LEU A 96 6.10 -1.93 6.72
C LEU A 96 7.17 -2.79 7.42
N GLY A 97 8.06 -2.15 8.19
CA GLY A 97 9.07 -2.84 8.98
C GLY A 97 8.46 -3.77 10.02
N THR A 98 7.53 -3.25 10.82
CA THR A 98 6.82 -4.04 11.85
C THR A 98 6.07 -5.23 11.25
N ASN A 99 5.32 -5.02 10.18
CA ASN A 99 4.58 -6.07 9.47
C ASN A 99 5.53 -7.13 8.91
N THR A 100 6.68 -6.71 8.37
CA THR A 100 7.69 -7.65 7.84
C THR A 100 8.27 -8.51 8.95
N VAL A 101 8.67 -7.92 10.08
CA VAL A 101 9.20 -8.66 11.23
C VAL A 101 8.14 -9.63 11.77
N LYS A 102 6.90 -9.17 11.93
CA LYS A 102 5.80 -10.02 12.41
C LYS A 102 5.60 -11.23 11.49
N ASN A 103 5.52 -11.02 10.17
CA ASN A 103 5.35 -12.10 9.21
C ASN A 103 6.52 -13.11 9.24
N LEU A 104 7.76 -12.64 9.42
CA LEU A 104 8.93 -13.50 9.56
C LEU A 104 8.89 -14.32 10.86
N VAL A 105 8.50 -13.70 11.98
CA VAL A 105 8.36 -14.37 13.26
C VAL A 105 7.25 -15.42 13.19
N ASP A 106 6.09 -15.07 12.63
CA ASP A 106 4.96 -15.98 12.47
C ASP A 106 5.34 -17.19 11.61
N PHE A 107 6.08 -16.97 10.51
CA PHE A 107 6.62 -18.05 9.68
C PHE A 107 7.57 -18.96 10.46
N ARG A 108 8.48 -18.38 11.25
CA ARG A 108 9.44 -19.15 12.07
C ARG A 108 8.74 -19.96 13.16
N VAL A 109 7.74 -19.39 13.83
CA VAL A 109 6.94 -20.12 14.83
C VAL A 109 6.20 -21.28 14.19
N ALA A 110 5.58 -21.06 13.01
CA ALA A 110 4.93 -22.13 12.27
C ALA A 110 5.91 -23.25 11.88
N GLN A 111 7.12 -22.89 11.44
CA GLN A 111 8.19 -23.86 11.14
C GLN A 111 8.59 -24.67 12.38
N ASP A 112 8.80 -24.01 13.52
CA ASP A 112 9.17 -24.67 14.77
C ASP A 112 8.09 -25.66 15.25
N ILE A 113 6.81 -25.30 15.12
CA ILE A 113 5.67 -26.17 15.45
C ILE A 113 5.64 -27.38 14.50
N LEU A 114 5.76 -27.16 13.19
CA LEU A 114 5.75 -28.25 12.21
C LEU A 114 6.93 -29.22 12.42
N MET A 115 8.11 -28.71 12.78
CA MET A 115 9.28 -29.56 13.04
C MET A 115 9.15 -30.39 14.33
N LYS A 116 8.50 -29.86 15.37
CA LYS A 116 8.41 -30.53 16.68
C LYS A 116 7.19 -31.44 16.81
N ASP A 117 6.03 -30.94 16.38
CA ASP A 117 4.74 -31.55 16.69
C ASP A 117 4.19 -32.37 15.50
N PHE A 118 4.63 -32.08 14.27
CA PHE A 118 4.17 -32.75 13.04
C PHE A 118 5.33 -33.10 12.08
N PRO A 119 6.35 -33.88 12.54
CA PRO A 119 7.56 -34.15 11.76
C PRO A 119 7.29 -34.83 10.40
N GLU A 120 6.19 -35.58 10.28
CA GLU A 120 5.75 -36.23 9.05
C GLU A 120 5.27 -35.26 7.96
N LEU A 121 4.73 -34.10 8.37
CA LEU A 121 4.23 -33.02 7.50
C LEU A 121 5.28 -31.96 7.20
N ASN A 122 6.47 -32.04 7.79
CA ASN A 122 7.54 -31.09 7.56
C ASN A 122 8.03 -31.19 6.09
N PRO A 123 7.80 -30.17 5.24
CA PRO A 123 8.22 -30.21 3.84
C PRO A 123 9.75 -30.13 3.67
N TRP A 124 10.49 -29.86 4.74
CA TRP A 124 11.96 -29.79 4.76
C TRP A 124 12.62 -31.02 5.39
N LYS A 125 11.85 -32.07 5.71
CA LYS A 125 12.35 -33.26 6.43
C LYS A 125 13.43 -34.02 5.67
N ASP A 126 13.45 -33.93 4.34
CA ASP A 126 14.40 -34.63 3.46
C ASP A 126 15.58 -33.74 3.04
N CYS A 127 15.69 -32.52 3.59
CA CYS A 127 16.78 -31.59 3.28
C CYS A 127 18.01 -31.72 4.20
N PHE A 128 17.98 -32.62 5.19
CA PHE A 128 19.06 -32.83 6.17
C PHE A 128 19.33 -34.31 6.41
#